data_AF-A0A834MRT6-F1
#
_entry.id   AF-A0A834MRT6-F1
#
_cell.length_a   1.000
_cell.length_b   1.000
_cell.length_c   1.000
_cell.angle_alpha   90.00
_cell.angle_beta   90.00
_cell.angle_gamma   90.00
#
_symmetry.space_group_name_H-M   'P 1'
#
loop_
_entity.id
_entity.type
_entity.pdbx_description
1 polymer ?
#
loop_
_entity_poly.entity_id
_entity_poly.type
_entity_poly.pdbx_seq_one_letter_code
_entity_poly.pdbx_strand_id
1 'polypeptide(L)'
;MEMTTIMFKWRRALSHEGVMSTNLYFSRMHESSYYLKQTLRPYYIVVISNYNTINEFSLGTSTYDMSSAVWLVIFIYKENGTDYCHNPPGNIFHLRFNTEMMVHCGTENILREWYSIDTNQIEINDIATWSSERGIIKMVPDFIYERRNNLKGIIMRAVIGSTFINLQEDGELGSTILMPKKNRVAIYKYLFKEGIMIAKNYQAIKYFELETISNLEVIKAVQFFKTRSYFTEKCAWSKISKPRPRSQASRPTKDDVGYR
;
A
#
# COMPACT_ATOMS: atom_id res chain seq x y z
N MET A 1 27.27 15.26 20.48
CA MET A 1 26.16 14.77 21.34
C MET A 1 25.95 13.31 20.99
N GLU A 2 25.94 12.42 21.98
CA GLU A 2 25.84 10.97 21.75
C GLU A 2 24.44 10.58 21.21
N MET A 3 24.36 9.67 20.24
CA MET A 3 23.10 9.29 19.55
C MET A 3 22.03 8.79 20.54
N THR A 4 22.45 8.05 21.56
CA THR A 4 21.63 7.56 22.68
C THR A 4 20.91 8.69 23.41
N THR A 5 21.61 9.80 23.64
CA THR A 5 21.05 11.00 24.29
C THR A 5 20.00 11.68 23.42
N ILE A 6 20.22 11.76 22.11
CA ILE A 6 19.27 12.33 21.15
C ILE A 6 17.98 11.50 21.15
N MET A 7 18.12 10.18 20.99
CA MET A 7 16.98 9.26 20.97
C MET A 7 16.17 9.33 22.26
N PHE A 8 16.82 9.42 23.43
CA PHE A 8 16.11 9.56 24.70
C PHE A 8 15.32 10.87 24.78
N LYS A 9 15.91 12.00 24.37
CA LYS A 9 15.23 13.30 24.33
C LYS A 9 14.03 13.28 23.38
N TRP A 10 14.19 12.71 22.20
CA TRP A 10 13.13 12.63 21.19
C TRP A 10 11.98 11.74 21.65
N ARG A 11 12.29 10.56 22.20
CA ARG A 11 11.27 9.68 22.78
C ARG A 11 10.47 10.38 23.87
N ARG A 12 11.13 11.14 24.74
CA ARG A 12 10.46 11.90 25.81
C ARG A 12 9.57 13.00 25.25
N ALA A 13 10.03 13.74 24.24
CA ALA A 13 9.24 14.78 23.57
C ALA A 13 8.01 14.18 22.86
N LEU A 14 8.20 13.11 22.08
CA LEU A 14 7.11 12.40 21.42
C LEU A 14 6.08 11.84 22.42
N SER A 15 6.55 11.29 23.53
CA SER A 15 5.67 10.81 24.60
C SER A 15 4.88 11.93 25.26
N HIS A 16 5.42 13.15 25.34
CA HIS A 16 4.70 14.31 25.87
C HIS A 16 3.54 14.70 24.96
N GLU A 17 3.72 14.56 23.65
CA GLU A 17 2.71 14.76 22.62
C GLU A 17 1.79 13.53 22.41
N GLY A 18 1.88 12.51 23.26
CA GLY A 18 1.05 11.30 23.17
C GLY A 18 1.42 10.34 22.02
N VAL A 19 2.57 10.52 21.38
CA VAL A 19 3.04 9.65 20.29
C VAL A 19 3.82 8.47 20.87
N MET A 20 3.27 7.27 20.71
CA MET A 20 3.94 6.03 21.09
C MET A 20 5.13 5.77 20.15
N SER A 21 6.31 5.62 20.74
CA SER A 21 7.56 5.43 19.99
C SER A 21 8.44 4.36 20.65
N THR A 22 9.20 3.64 19.82
CA THR A 22 10.16 2.64 20.25
C THR A 22 11.45 2.76 19.44
N ASN A 23 12.58 2.46 20.06
CA ASN A 23 13.87 2.45 19.38
C ASN A 23 14.12 1.06 18.81
N LEU A 24 14.62 1.00 17.58
CA LEU A 24 14.93 -0.25 16.89
C LEU A 24 16.33 -0.15 16.28
N TYR A 25 17.09 -1.24 16.42
CA TYR A 25 18.33 -1.42 15.68
C TYR A 25 18.02 -1.84 14.24
N PHE A 26 18.84 -1.42 13.27
CA PHE A 26 18.63 -1.80 11.86
C PHE A 26 18.67 -3.31 11.65
N SER A 27 19.51 -4.04 12.40
CA SER A 27 19.56 -5.51 12.39
C SER A 27 18.24 -6.19 12.77
N ARG A 28 17.40 -5.50 13.55
CA ARG A 28 16.10 -6.00 14.04
C ARG A 28 14.92 -5.32 13.33
N MET A 29 15.16 -4.62 12.22
CA MET A 29 14.12 -3.89 11.50
C MET A 29 12.97 -4.80 11.06
N HIS A 30 13.24 -6.06 10.73
CA HIS A 30 12.20 -7.05 10.40
C HIS A 30 11.23 -7.36 11.53
N GLU A 31 11.63 -7.23 12.79
CA GLU A 31 10.73 -7.49 13.92
C GLU A 31 9.58 -6.48 13.96
N SER A 32 9.79 -5.30 13.40
CA SER A 32 8.74 -4.29 13.28
C SER A 32 7.63 -4.70 12.31
N SER A 33 7.84 -5.74 11.49
CA SER A 33 6.77 -6.34 10.67
C SER A 33 5.63 -6.93 11.50
N TYR A 34 5.88 -7.26 12.78
CA TYR A 34 4.82 -7.62 13.71
C TYR A 34 3.77 -6.49 13.82
N TYR A 35 4.23 -5.24 13.88
CA TYR A 35 3.36 -4.07 13.94
C TYR A 35 2.67 -3.79 12.60
N LEU A 36 3.23 -4.20 11.45
CA LEU A 36 2.56 -4.09 10.14
C LEU A 36 1.24 -4.89 10.10
N LYS A 37 1.10 -5.93 10.93
CA LYS A 37 -0.15 -6.71 11.03
C LYS A 37 -1.22 -6.05 11.90
N GLN A 38 -0.83 -5.08 12.74
CA GLN A 38 -1.70 -4.47 13.75
C GLN A 38 -1.93 -2.97 13.52
N THR A 39 -1.02 -2.30 12.82
CA THR A 39 -1.08 -0.88 12.46
C THR A 39 -1.06 -0.74 10.95
N LEU A 40 -1.93 0.10 10.39
CA LEU A 40 -2.08 0.26 8.94
C LEU A 40 -0.83 0.85 8.27
N ARG A 41 0.05 1.53 9.04
CA ARG A 41 1.27 2.16 8.52
C ARG A 41 2.22 2.66 9.62
N PRO A 42 3.40 2.07 9.83
CA PRO A 42 4.37 2.59 10.78
C PRO A 42 5.15 3.78 10.18
N TYR A 43 5.58 4.67 11.07
CA TYR A 43 6.46 5.80 10.76
C TYR A 43 7.85 5.51 11.34
N TYR A 44 8.88 5.49 10.49
CA TYR A 44 10.26 5.34 10.92
C TYR A 44 10.99 6.66 10.83
N ILE A 45 11.72 6.98 11.90
CA ILE A 45 12.69 8.07 11.92
C ILE A 45 14.06 7.41 11.94
N VAL A 46 14.84 7.64 10.88
CA VAL A 46 16.18 7.08 10.69
C VAL A 46 17.16 8.23 10.77
N VAL A 47 18.17 8.13 11.65
CA VAL A 47 19.21 9.15 11.79
C VAL A 47 20.53 8.58 11.28
N ILE A 48 21.08 9.19 10.24
CA ILE A 48 22.33 8.80 9.60
C ILE A 48 23.46 9.71 10.09
N SER A 49 24.36 9.17 10.90
CA SER A 49 25.44 9.95 11.54
C SER A 49 26.84 9.73 10.97
N ASN A 50 27.05 8.70 10.15
CA ASN A 50 28.33 8.40 9.51
C ASN A 50 28.13 7.33 8.41
N TYR A 51 29.21 7.01 7.70
CA TYR A 51 29.23 5.99 6.66
C TYR A 51 28.81 4.60 7.15
N ASN A 52 29.19 4.20 8.37
CA ASN A 52 28.79 2.90 8.92
C ASN A 52 27.27 2.81 9.11
N THR A 53 26.64 3.89 9.56
CA THR A 53 25.17 3.96 9.68
C THR A 53 24.47 3.81 8.33
N ILE A 54 25.04 4.38 7.27
CA ILE A 54 24.53 4.20 5.90
C ILE A 54 24.60 2.72 5.51
N ASN A 55 25.74 2.07 5.73
CA ASN A 55 25.92 0.66 5.37
C ASN A 55 24.99 -0.25 6.16
N GLU A 56 24.85 -0.04 7.48
CA GLU A 56 23.94 -0.84 8.30
C GLU A 56 22.48 -0.66 7.85
N PHE A 57 22.08 0.56 7.52
CA PHE A 57 20.73 0.82 7.02
C PHE A 57 20.54 0.22 5.61
N SER A 58 21.51 0.35 4.71
CA SER A 58 21.51 -0.28 3.39
C SER A 58 21.35 -1.81 3.50
N LEU A 59 22.11 -2.45 4.38
CA LEU A 59 21.99 -3.88 4.66
C LEU A 59 20.62 -4.24 5.23
N GLY A 60 20.09 -3.45 6.16
CA GLY A 60 18.74 -3.67 6.72
C GLY A 60 17.63 -3.54 5.68
N THR A 61 17.74 -2.57 4.78
CA THR A 61 16.74 -2.32 3.72
C THR A 61 16.78 -3.35 2.59
N SER A 62 17.90 -4.05 2.38
CA SER A 62 18.06 -5.04 1.31
C SER A 62 17.00 -6.15 1.30
N THR A 63 16.46 -6.47 2.48
CA THR A 63 15.49 -7.55 2.68
C THR A 63 14.11 -7.03 3.07
N TYR A 64 13.95 -5.72 3.31
CA TYR A 64 12.72 -5.11 3.79
C TYR A 64 11.95 -4.43 2.65
N ASP A 65 10.63 -4.57 2.60
CA ASP A 65 9.81 -3.85 1.63
C ASP A 65 9.63 -2.39 2.07
N MET A 66 10.47 -1.52 1.51
CA MET A 66 10.46 -0.08 1.77
C MET A 66 9.14 0.62 1.42
N SER A 67 8.23 -0.02 0.68
CA SER A 67 6.89 0.53 0.37
C SER A 67 5.87 0.35 1.51
N SER A 68 6.19 -0.49 2.51
CA SER A 68 5.25 -0.87 3.58
C SER A 68 5.12 0.18 4.69
N ALA A 69 5.99 1.19 4.69
CA ALA A 69 6.11 2.16 5.77
C ALA A 69 6.38 3.57 5.24
N VAL A 70 6.24 4.55 6.14
CA VAL A 70 6.62 5.94 5.87
C VAL A 70 7.95 6.23 6.58
N TRP A 71 8.90 6.81 5.86
CA TRP A 71 10.28 7.00 6.31
C TRP A 71 10.63 8.48 6.36
N LEU A 72 11.22 8.91 7.47
CA LEU A 72 11.93 10.18 7.60
C LEU A 72 13.41 9.85 7.88
N VAL A 73 14.28 10.15 6.93
CA VAL A 73 15.73 9.92 7.03
C VAL A 73 16.42 11.27 7.23
N ILE A 74 17.21 11.39 8.30
CA ILE A 74 17.87 12.63 8.68
C ILE A 74 19.37 12.39 8.66
N PHE A 75 20.05 13.04 7.73
CA PHE A 75 21.50 13.00 7.61
C PHE A 75 22.10 14.09 8.50
N ILE A 76 22.84 13.69 9.54
CA ILE A 76 23.47 14.60 10.50
C ILE A 76 25.01 14.58 10.45
N TYR A 77 25.60 13.91 9.46
CA TYR A 77 27.05 13.76 9.35
C TYR A 77 27.67 14.91 8.52
N LYS A 78 28.82 15.40 8.99
CA LYS A 78 29.62 16.47 8.36
C LYS A 78 31.02 15.94 8.03
N GLU A 79 31.11 14.91 7.19
CA GLU A 79 32.41 14.42 6.72
C GLU A 79 32.72 14.99 5.34
N ASN A 80 34.01 15.30 5.09
CA ASN A 80 34.55 15.80 3.81
C ASN A 80 34.48 14.77 2.65
N GLY A 81 33.71 13.69 2.81
CA GLY A 81 33.57 12.60 1.84
C GLY A 81 32.52 12.89 0.77
N THR A 82 32.09 11.83 0.10
CA THR A 82 31.01 11.91 -0.90
C THR A 82 29.68 12.25 -0.24
N ASP A 83 28.96 13.17 -0.85
CA ASP A 83 27.65 13.63 -0.39
C ASP A 83 26.56 12.62 -0.75
N TYR A 84 26.33 11.64 0.12
CA TYR A 84 25.28 10.64 -0.08
C TYR A 84 23.87 11.26 0.01
N CYS A 85 23.70 12.41 0.64
CA CYS A 85 22.37 13.01 0.85
C CYS A 85 21.88 13.78 -0.38
N HIS A 86 22.80 14.38 -1.12
CA HIS A 86 22.46 15.08 -2.38
C HIS A 86 22.72 14.21 -3.61
N ASN A 87 23.69 13.30 -3.54
CA ASN A 87 24.09 12.46 -4.66
C ASN A 87 24.38 11.02 -4.21
N PRO A 88 23.35 10.25 -3.82
CA PRO A 88 23.51 8.86 -3.43
C PRO A 88 23.99 8.00 -4.62
N PRO A 89 24.95 7.09 -4.41
CA PRO A 89 25.43 6.21 -5.48
C PRO A 89 24.42 5.09 -5.76
N GLY A 90 23.61 5.28 -6.79
CA GLY A 90 22.57 4.31 -7.17
C GLY A 90 21.49 4.17 -6.09
N ASN A 91 20.84 3.01 -6.02
CA ASN A 91 19.73 2.74 -5.10
C ASN A 91 20.18 2.11 -3.78
N ILE A 92 21.00 2.85 -3.02
CA ILE A 92 21.63 2.38 -1.76
C ILE A 92 20.65 1.86 -0.71
N PHE A 93 19.39 2.31 -0.72
CA PHE A 93 18.36 1.92 0.26
C PHE A 93 17.25 1.06 -0.33
N HIS A 94 17.49 0.46 -1.51
CA HIS A 94 16.57 -0.49 -2.14
C HIS A 94 15.14 0.07 -2.28
N LEU A 95 15.06 1.37 -2.59
CA LEU A 95 13.81 2.11 -2.73
C LEU A 95 13.02 1.60 -3.95
N ARG A 96 11.70 1.79 -3.89
CA ARG A 96 10.76 1.42 -4.95
C ARG A 96 9.92 2.63 -5.34
N PHE A 97 9.15 2.49 -6.41
CA PHE A 97 8.30 3.56 -6.90
C PHE A 97 7.23 3.97 -5.89
N ASN A 98 6.77 3.05 -5.04
CA ASN A 98 5.76 3.32 -4.00
C ASN A 98 6.38 3.66 -2.64
N THR A 99 7.71 3.80 -2.54
CA THR A 99 8.35 4.17 -1.28
C THR A 99 8.02 5.62 -0.92
N GLU A 100 7.63 5.83 0.33
CA GLU A 100 7.38 7.14 0.92
C GLU A 100 8.53 7.49 1.87
N MET A 101 9.58 8.09 1.32
CA MET A 101 10.77 8.49 2.07
C MET A 101 11.00 9.99 1.92
N MET A 102 11.03 10.67 3.06
CA MET A 102 11.47 12.06 3.18
C MET A 102 12.89 12.10 3.73
N VAL A 103 13.73 12.95 3.16
CA VAL A 103 15.14 13.07 3.50
C VAL A 103 15.45 14.51 3.86
N HIS A 104 16.13 14.68 5.00
CA HIS A 104 16.64 15.96 5.47
C HIS A 104 18.17 15.92 5.49
N CYS A 105 18.81 16.84 4.77
CA CYS A 105 20.26 16.89 4.60
C CYS A 105 20.91 17.96 5.48
N GLY A 106 21.64 17.53 6.51
CA GLY A 106 22.48 18.42 7.31
C GLY A 106 21.69 19.55 7.98
N THR A 107 22.07 20.79 7.67
CA THR A 107 21.44 22.02 8.21
C THR A 107 20.53 22.71 7.19
N GLU A 108 20.25 22.07 6.06
CA GLU A 108 19.37 22.65 5.05
C GLU A 108 17.93 22.63 5.53
N ASN A 109 17.20 23.68 5.19
CA ASN A 109 15.79 23.80 5.52
C ASN A 109 14.89 23.15 4.45
N ILE A 110 15.40 22.17 3.70
CA ILE A 110 14.69 21.55 2.58
C ILE A 110 14.44 20.08 2.92
N LEU A 111 13.20 19.66 2.77
CA LEU A 111 12.80 18.26 2.79
C LEU A 111 12.71 17.76 1.36
N ARG A 112 13.39 16.64 1.11
CA ARG A 112 13.45 15.98 -0.19
C ARG A 112 12.69 14.67 -0.15
N GLU A 113 12.03 14.33 -1.24
CA GLU A 113 11.47 13.01 -1.48
C GLU A 113 12.54 12.15 -2.18
N TRP A 114 12.76 10.95 -1.65
CA TRP A 114 13.57 9.92 -2.29
C TRP A 114 12.68 8.75 -2.72
N TYR A 115 12.82 8.31 -3.96
CA TYR A 115 12.17 7.11 -4.48
C TYR A 115 13.00 6.51 -5.63
N SER A 116 12.59 5.37 -6.17
CA SER A 116 13.26 4.78 -7.35
C SER A 116 12.22 4.33 -8.37
N ILE A 117 12.49 4.54 -9.66
CA ILE A 117 11.61 4.10 -10.74
C ILE A 117 12.10 2.76 -11.31
N ASP A 118 13.41 2.62 -11.52
CA ASP A 118 14.05 1.47 -12.19
C ASP A 118 14.78 0.51 -11.25
N THR A 119 14.70 0.76 -9.93
CA THR A 119 15.42 0.05 -8.86
C THR A 119 16.94 0.23 -8.82
N ASN A 120 17.54 0.91 -9.80
CA ASN A 120 18.99 1.12 -9.88
C ASN A 120 19.42 2.50 -9.40
N GLN A 121 18.59 3.52 -9.61
CA GLN A 121 18.88 4.90 -9.23
C GLN A 121 17.83 5.48 -8.29
N ILE A 122 18.23 6.49 -7.52
CA ILE A 122 17.34 7.27 -6.66
C ILE A 122 16.95 8.55 -7.39
N GLU A 123 15.66 8.80 -7.42
CA GLU A 123 15.07 10.07 -7.80
C GLU A 123 14.92 10.95 -6.57
N ILE A 124 15.32 12.22 -6.72
CA ILE A 124 15.32 13.21 -5.65
C ILE A 124 14.50 14.41 -6.09
N ASN A 125 13.47 14.76 -5.32
CA ASN A 125 12.65 15.94 -5.54
C ASN A 125 12.54 16.77 -4.27
N ASP A 126 12.70 18.09 -4.35
CA ASP A 126 12.45 19.00 -3.23
C ASP A 126 10.93 19.17 -3.04
N ILE A 127 10.40 18.87 -1.84
CA ILE A 127 8.95 18.80 -1.60
C ILE A 127 8.43 19.82 -0.58
N ALA A 128 9.26 20.25 0.36
CA ALA A 128 8.86 21.20 1.38
C ALA A 128 10.06 21.93 1.96
N THR A 129 9.80 23.09 2.56
CA THR A 129 10.78 23.77 3.41
C THR A 129 10.42 23.59 4.88
N TRP A 130 11.42 23.41 5.73
CA TRP A 130 11.30 23.32 7.17
C TRP A 130 11.72 24.65 7.81
N SER A 131 10.82 25.29 8.55
CA SER A 131 11.12 26.48 9.34
C SER A 131 10.79 26.22 10.81
N SER A 132 11.65 26.67 11.72
CA SER A 132 11.38 26.62 13.17
C SER A 132 10.18 27.47 13.58
N GLU A 133 9.87 28.54 12.84
CA GLU A 133 8.77 29.46 13.16
C GLU A 133 7.46 29.04 12.50
N ARG A 134 7.52 28.60 11.24
CA ARG A 134 6.33 28.33 10.40
C ARG A 134 6.05 26.84 10.19
N GLY A 135 6.88 25.96 10.73
CA GLY A 135 6.78 24.52 10.52
C GLY A 135 7.13 24.11 9.08
N ILE A 136 6.46 23.08 8.58
CA ILE A 136 6.68 22.53 7.24
C ILE A 136 5.81 23.27 6.22
N ILE A 137 6.44 23.97 5.28
CA ILE A 137 5.78 24.66 4.18
C ILE A 137 5.94 23.83 2.91
N LYS A 138 4.85 23.22 2.43
CA LYS A 138 4.85 22.38 1.23
C LYS A 138 5.04 23.21 -0.04
N MET A 139 5.84 22.70 -0.97
CA MET A 139 6.11 23.34 -2.27
C MET A 139 5.41 22.63 -3.44
N VAL A 140 4.97 21.40 -3.23
CA VAL A 140 4.42 20.50 -4.26
C VAL A 140 3.05 19.94 -3.83
N PRO A 141 2.23 19.44 -4.78
CA PRO A 141 0.94 18.81 -4.48
C PRO A 141 1.06 17.64 -3.52
N ASP A 142 -0.01 17.26 -2.81
CA ASP A 142 0.02 16.20 -1.80
C ASP A 142 0.07 14.78 -2.39
N PHE A 143 -0.51 14.56 -3.56
CA PHE A 143 -0.61 13.23 -4.15
C PHE A 143 0.66 12.82 -4.88
N ILE A 144 1.21 11.66 -4.49
CA ILE A 144 2.43 11.08 -5.08
C ILE A 144 2.32 10.95 -6.62
N TYR A 145 1.17 10.52 -7.12
CA TYR A 145 0.95 10.30 -8.56
C TYR A 145 0.90 11.58 -9.40
N GLU A 146 0.58 12.72 -8.78
CA GLU A 146 0.61 14.01 -9.47
C GLU A 146 2.06 14.47 -9.68
N ARG A 147 2.94 14.15 -8.73
CA ARG A 147 4.37 14.51 -8.75
C ARG A 147 5.22 13.50 -9.53
N ARG A 148 4.97 12.20 -9.36
CA ARG A 148 5.72 11.10 -9.98
C ARG A 148 5.07 10.67 -11.31
N ASN A 149 4.83 11.64 -12.19
CA ASN A 149 4.08 11.44 -13.44
C ASN A 149 4.95 11.05 -14.65
N ASN A 150 6.27 10.96 -14.47
CA ASN A 150 7.22 10.58 -15.50
C ASN A 150 7.97 9.30 -15.11
N LEU A 151 7.80 8.24 -15.89
CA LEU A 151 8.46 6.95 -15.69
C LEU A 151 9.81 6.83 -16.41
N LYS A 152 10.38 7.93 -16.92
CA LYS A 152 11.67 8.00 -17.64
C LYS A 152 11.83 6.95 -18.75
N GLY A 153 10.74 6.67 -19.47
CA GLY A 153 10.73 5.70 -20.57
C GLY A 153 10.69 4.23 -20.14
N ILE A 154 10.50 3.92 -18.85
CA ILE A 154 10.30 2.54 -18.40
C ILE A 154 8.97 2.00 -18.93
N ILE A 155 9.06 0.90 -19.67
CA ILE A 155 7.92 0.17 -20.18
C ILE A 155 7.36 -0.70 -19.04
N MET A 156 6.18 -0.34 -18.53
CA MET A 156 5.50 -1.16 -17.54
C MET A 156 4.99 -2.45 -18.19
N ARG A 157 5.51 -3.60 -17.73
CA ARG A 157 4.96 -4.91 -18.08
C ARG A 157 3.77 -5.18 -17.16
N ALA A 158 2.57 -4.95 -17.68
CA ALA A 158 1.36 -5.33 -16.99
C ALA A 158 1.09 -6.82 -17.22
N VAL A 159 1.19 -7.63 -16.18
CA VAL A 159 0.60 -8.98 -16.20
C VAL A 159 -0.87 -8.80 -15.87
N ILE A 160 -1.70 -8.89 -16.89
CA ILE A 160 -3.14 -8.94 -16.70
C ILE A 160 -3.44 -10.35 -16.20
N GLY A 161 -3.55 -10.50 -14.88
CA GLY A 161 -4.09 -11.71 -14.27
C GLY A 161 -5.46 -11.98 -14.91
N SER A 162 -5.63 -13.18 -15.45
CA SER A 162 -6.71 -13.63 -16.33
C SER A 162 -8.12 -13.62 -15.72
N THR A 163 -8.38 -12.86 -14.66
CA THR A 163 -9.73 -12.56 -14.20
C THR A 163 -10.37 -11.37 -14.92
N PHE A 164 -9.68 -10.74 -15.88
CA PHE A 164 -10.18 -9.53 -16.55
C PHE A 164 -10.31 -9.59 -18.07
N ILE A 165 -9.78 -10.60 -18.77
CA ILE A 165 -9.90 -10.69 -20.24
C ILE A 165 -10.08 -12.16 -20.63
N ASN A 166 -11.26 -12.51 -21.16
CA ASN A 166 -11.36 -13.68 -22.04
C ASN A 166 -10.81 -13.24 -23.39
N LEU A 167 -9.62 -13.72 -23.75
CA LEU A 167 -9.16 -13.63 -25.13
C LEU A 167 -10.00 -14.63 -25.93
N GLN A 168 -10.84 -14.15 -26.85
CA GLN A 168 -11.35 -15.02 -27.91
C GLN A 168 -10.27 -15.18 -28.98
N GLU A 169 -10.23 -16.36 -29.59
CA GLU A 169 -9.18 -16.82 -30.52
C GLU A 169 -9.10 -16.02 -31.84
N ASP A 170 -9.94 -15.00 -32.02
CA ASP A 170 -9.99 -14.11 -33.19
C ASP A 170 -9.27 -12.76 -32.98
N GLY A 171 -8.68 -12.52 -31.80
CA GLY A 171 -7.89 -11.31 -31.56
C GLY A 171 -8.71 -10.03 -31.39
N GLU A 172 -10.04 -10.12 -31.30
CA GLU A 172 -10.86 -8.99 -30.86
C GLU A 172 -10.94 -8.93 -29.33
N LEU A 173 -10.80 -7.71 -28.78
CA LEU A 173 -10.93 -7.43 -27.35
C LEU A 173 -12.39 -7.62 -26.92
N GLY A 174 -12.76 -8.87 -26.59
CA GLY A 174 -14.06 -9.22 -26.03
C GLY A 174 -14.40 -8.35 -24.81
N SER A 175 -15.51 -7.62 -24.92
CA SER A 175 -16.09 -6.61 -24.00
C SER A 175 -15.43 -6.49 -22.61
N THR A 176 -14.38 -5.67 -22.54
CA THR A 176 -13.85 -5.14 -21.29
C THR A 176 -14.92 -4.26 -20.64
N ILE A 177 -15.30 -4.53 -19.38
CA ILE A 177 -16.07 -3.52 -18.61
C ILE A 177 -15.09 -2.43 -18.18
N LEU A 178 -14.90 -1.48 -19.08
CA LEU A 178 -14.16 -0.25 -18.86
C LEU A 178 -15.09 0.71 -18.09
N MET A 179 -15.01 0.70 -16.75
CA MET A 179 -15.84 1.58 -15.93
C MET A 179 -15.47 3.05 -16.21
N PRO A 180 -16.42 3.90 -16.67
CA PRO A 180 -16.13 5.31 -16.94
C PRO A 180 -15.62 6.04 -15.68
N LYS A 181 -14.68 6.99 -15.85
CA LYS A 181 -14.13 7.79 -14.74
C LYS A 181 -15.23 8.47 -13.92
N LYS A 182 -16.30 8.92 -14.58
CA LYS A 182 -17.48 9.53 -13.95
C LYS A 182 -18.17 8.56 -12.98
N ASN A 183 -18.38 7.31 -13.40
CA ASN A 183 -19.02 6.28 -12.58
C ASN A 183 -18.13 5.89 -11.40
N ARG A 184 -16.83 5.70 -11.64
CA ARG A 184 -15.86 5.39 -10.58
C ARG A 184 -15.81 6.46 -9.49
N VAL A 185 -15.77 7.74 -9.89
CA VAL A 185 -15.77 8.87 -8.94
C VAL A 185 -17.08 8.93 -8.15
N ALA A 186 -18.22 8.66 -8.79
CA ALA A 186 -19.52 8.67 -8.11
C ALA A 186 -19.65 7.54 -7.08
N ILE A 187 -19.23 6.31 -7.41
CA ILE A 187 -19.19 5.17 -6.47
C ILE A 187 -18.31 5.54 -5.25
N TYR A 188 -17.15 6.15 -5.49
CA TYR A 188 -16.23 6.49 -4.40
C TYR A 188 -16.81 7.60 -3.52
N LYS A 189 -17.32 8.68 -4.12
CA LYS A 189 -17.96 9.79 -3.40
C LYS A 189 -19.08 9.29 -2.49
N TYR A 190 -19.92 8.40 -3.00
CA TYR A 190 -21.00 7.80 -2.24
C TYR A 190 -20.47 6.94 -1.08
N LEU A 191 -19.51 6.06 -1.35
CA LEU A 191 -18.92 5.18 -0.34
C LEU A 191 -18.24 5.97 0.80
N PHE A 192 -17.55 7.07 0.48
CA PHE A 192 -16.94 7.95 1.48
C PHE A 192 -17.95 8.80 2.25
N LYS A 193 -19.11 9.11 1.65
CA LYS A 193 -20.17 9.89 2.30
C LYS A 193 -20.99 9.03 3.28
N GLU A 194 -21.43 7.86 2.84
CA GLU A 194 -22.34 7.00 3.61
C GLU A 194 -21.60 5.93 4.43
N GLY A 195 -20.34 5.64 4.10
CA GLY A 195 -19.49 4.67 4.82
C GLY A 195 -19.87 3.19 4.61
N ILE A 196 -21.02 2.92 3.98
CA ILE A 196 -21.56 1.57 3.72
C ILE A 196 -22.17 1.54 2.32
N MET A 197 -22.09 0.40 1.64
CA MET A 197 -22.70 0.18 0.33
C MET A 197 -23.27 -1.23 0.25
N ILE A 198 -24.50 -1.37 -0.26
CA ILE A 198 -25.21 -2.67 -0.32
C ILE A 198 -25.45 -3.05 -1.77
N ALA A 199 -24.60 -3.90 -2.34
CA ALA A 199 -24.81 -4.43 -3.68
C ALA A 199 -25.67 -5.71 -3.63
N LYS A 200 -26.84 -5.70 -4.28
CA LYS A 200 -27.66 -6.91 -4.51
C LYS A 200 -27.40 -7.45 -5.93
N ASN A 201 -27.45 -8.78 -6.05
CA ASN A 201 -27.35 -9.67 -7.23
C ASN A 201 -27.04 -9.02 -8.61
N TYR A 202 -26.17 -9.66 -9.39
CA TYR A 202 -25.71 -9.26 -10.73
C TYR A 202 -26.79 -8.88 -11.75
N GLN A 203 -28.04 -9.34 -11.56
CA GLN A 203 -29.18 -9.08 -12.44
C GLN A 203 -30.04 -7.87 -12.03
N ALA A 204 -29.76 -7.23 -10.89
CA ALA A 204 -30.52 -6.07 -10.46
C ALA A 204 -30.14 -4.84 -11.29
N ILE A 205 -31.15 -4.17 -11.84
CA ILE A 205 -31.00 -3.24 -12.96
C ILE A 205 -30.27 -1.96 -12.54
N LYS A 206 -30.36 -1.50 -11.28
CA LYS A 206 -29.69 -0.28 -10.78
C LYS A 206 -29.46 -0.34 -9.26
N TYR A 207 -28.46 0.41 -8.78
CA TYR A 207 -28.32 0.74 -7.35
C TYR A 207 -29.31 1.87 -7.04
N PHE A 208 -30.12 1.73 -5.98
CA PHE A 208 -31.26 2.61 -5.66
C PHE A 208 -30.90 4.11 -5.60
N GLU A 209 -29.66 4.44 -5.23
CA GLU A 209 -29.17 5.82 -5.07
C GLU A 209 -28.15 6.26 -6.15
N LEU A 210 -27.79 5.35 -7.07
CA LEU A 210 -26.90 5.61 -8.21
C LEU A 210 -27.56 5.12 -9.49
N GLU A 211 -28.68 5.74 -9.86
CA GLU A 211 -29.57 5.32 -10.97
C GLU A 211 -28.89 5.18 -12.35
N THR A 212 -27.69 5.77 -12.52
CA THR A 212 -26.93 5.71 -13.77
C THR A 212 -25.85 4.63 -13.79
N ILE A 213 -25.60 3.95 -12.67
CA ILE A 213 -24.47 3.01 -12.51
C ILE A 213 -24.99 1.60 -12.34
N SER A 214 -24.43 0.66 -13.10
CA SER A 214 -24.83 -0.75 -13.02
C SER A 214 -24.34 -1.40 -11.72
N ASN A 215 -25.10 -2.35 -11.17
CA ASN A 215 -24.66 -3.09 -9.99
C ASN A 215 -23.38 -3.88 -10.22
N LEU A 216 -23.12 -4.30 -11.47
CA LEU A 216 -21.89 -4.99 -11.85
C LEU A 216 -20.66 -4.10 -11.68
N GLU A 217 -20.75 -2.82 -12.06
CA GLU A 217 -19.69 -1.84 -11.82
C GLU A 217 -19.46 -1.66 -10.31
N VAL A 218 -20.54 -1.51 -9.54
CA VAL A 218 -20.46 -1.38 -8.07
C VAL A 218 -19.77 -2.58 -7.42
N ILE A 219 -20.17 -3.81 -7.77
CA ILE A 219 -19.58 -5.05 -7.23
C ILE A 219 -18.08 -5.13 -7.56
N LYS A 220 -17.70 -4.81 -8.81
CA LYS A 220 -16.28 -4.82 -9.21
C LYS A 220 -15.46 -3.76 -8.47
N ALA A 221 -16.02 -2.58 -8.22
CA ALA A 221 -15.35 -1.54 -7.44
C ALA A 221 -15.14 -1.97 -5.98
N VAL A 222 -16.14 -2.59 -5.35
CA VAL A 222 -16.03 -3.12 -3.98
C VAL A 222 -15.02 -4.28 -3.91
N GLN A 223 -15.01 -5.20 -4.89
CA GLN A 223 -14.01 -6.26 -4.97
C GLN A 223 -12.58 -5.71 -5.08
N PHE A 224 -12.39 -4.65 -5.86
CA PHE A 224 -11.11 -3.94 -5.96
C PHE A 224 -10.65 -3.34 -4.62
N PHE A 225 -11.58 -2.78 -3.84
CA PHE A 225 -11.24 -2.28 -2.51
C PHE A 225 -10.92 -3.40 -1.52
N LYS A 226 -11.62 -4.54 -1.63
CA LYS A 226 -11.40 -5.73 -0.80
C LYS A 226 -10.04 -6.36 -1.04
N THR A 227 -9.59 -6.51 -2.29
CA THR A 227 -8.26 -7.07 -2.60
C THR A 227 -7.11 -6.22 -2.05
N ARG A 228 -7.38 -4.96 -1.74
CA ARG A 228 -6.44 -4.02 -1.13
C ARG A 228 -6.68 -3.78 0.36
N SER A 229 -7.53 -4.59 0.98
CA SER A 229 -7.85 -4.54 2.42
C SER A 229 -8.42 -3.20 2.91
N TYR A 230 -8.99 -2.37 2.02
CA TYR A 230 -9.61 -1.10 2.41
C TYR A 230 -11.00 -1.26 3.03
N PHE A 231 -11.68 -2.37 2.75
CA PHE A 231 -13.05 -2.64 3.20
C PHE A 231 -13.20 -4.09 3.66
N THR A 232 -14.09 -4.29 4.64
CA THR A 232 -14.52 -5.62 5.08
C THR A 232 -15.90 -5.93 4.51
N GLU A 233 -16.03 -7.07 3.84
CA GLU A 233 -17.30 -7.54 3.31
C GLU A 233 -18.00 -8.42 4.36
N LYS A 234 -19.25 -8.09 4.70
CA LYS A 234 -20.13 -9.00 5.45
C LYS A 234 -21.20 -9.55 4.51
N CYS A 235 -21.08 -10.82 4.16
CA CYS A 235 -22.08 -11.52 3.36
C CYS A 235 -23.21 -12.03 4.26
N ALA A 236 -24.41 -11.47 4.15
CA ALA A 236 -25.61 -12.02 4.79
C ALA A 236 -26.20 -13.09 3.86
N TRP A 237 -26.00 -14.37 4.17
CA TRP A 237 -26.52 -15.47 3.36
C TRP A 237 -28.06 -15.51 3.42
N SER A 238 -28.75 -15.23 2.31
CA SER A 238 -30.08 -15.82 2.07
C SER A 238 -29.89 -17.25 1.55
N LYS A 239 -29.62 -18.19 2.46
CA LYS A 239 -29.77 -19.62 2.16
C LYS A 239 -31.26 -19.89 1.94
N ILE A 240 -31.69 -19.96 0.69
CA ILE A 240 -32.82 -20.82 0.32
C ILE A 240 -32.22 -21.98 -0.46
N SER A 241 -31.63 -22.93 0.27
CA SER A 241 -31.47 -24.28 -0.27
C SER A 241 -32.88 -24.86 -0.43
N LYS A 242 -33.38 -24.96 -1.66
CA LYS A 242 -34.49 -25.89 -1.93
C LYS A 242 -34.07 -27.27 -1.41
N PRO A 243 -34.91 -27.99 -0.64
CA PRO A 243 -34.56 -29.35 -0.24
C PRO A 243 -34.38 -30.20 -1.51
N ARG A 244 -33.25 -30.91 -1.61
CA ARG A 244 -33.06 -31.91 -2.67
C ARG A 244 -34.14 -32.99 -2.53
N PRO A 245 -34.73 -33.49 -3.63
CA PRO A 245 -35.59 -34.67 -3.56
C PRO A 245 -34.77 -35.84 -3.02
N ARG A 246 -35.28 -36.55 -2.00
CA ARG A 246 -34.70 -37.84 -1.59
C ARG A 246 -34.73 -38.76 -2.81
N SER A 247 -33.56 -39.17 -3.29
CA SER A 247 -33.41 -40.32 -4.17
C SER A 247 -34.06 -41.53 -3.50
N GLN A 248 -35.06 -42.12 -4.16
CA GLN A 248 -35.62 -43.40 -3.76
C GLN A 248 -34.50 -44.45 -3.80
N ALA A 249 -34.09 -44.93 -2.63
CA ALA A 249 -33.36 -46.18 -2.52
C ALA A 249 -34.35 -47.33 -2.72
N SER A 250 -34.18 -48.06 -3.82
CA SER A 250 -34.81 -49.35 -4.08
C SER A 250 -34.50 -50.34 -2.96
N ARG A 251 -35.55 -51.01 -2.45
CA ARG A 251 -35.48 -52.06 -1.42
C ARG A 251 -34.74 -53.30 -1.95
N PRO A 252 -33.89 -53.97 -1.16
CA PRO A 252 -33.54 -55.36 -1.42
C PRO A 252 -34.63 -56.28 -0.86
N THR A 253 -35.09 -57.21 -1.68
CA THR A 253 -35.96 -58.33 -1.32
C THR A 253 -35.24 -59.30 -0.40
N LYS A 254 -35.96 -59.82 0.60
CA LYS A 254 -35.58 -61.01 1.36
C LYS A 254 -35.55 -62.18 0.39
N ASP A 255 -34.50 -62.99 0.50
CA ASP A 255 -34.43 -64.45 0.33
C ASP A 255 -33.01 -64.79 -0.12
N ASP A 256 -32.15 -65.16 0.83
CA ASP A 256 -31.53 -66.49 0.81
C ASP A 256 -30.69 -66.75 2.06
N VAL A 257 -31.10 -67.83 2.72
CA VAL A 257 -30.54 -68.46 3.91
C VAL A 257 -29.40 -69.37 3.47
N GLY A 258 -28.30 -69.44 4.24
CA GLY A 258 -27.31 -70.48 4.00
C GLY A 258 -26.09 -70.44 4.92
N TYR A 259 -26.18 -71.18 6.02
CA TYR A 259 -25.05 -71.58 6.87
C TYR A 259 -23.95 -72.31 6.06
N ARG A 260 -22.70 -71.88 6.23
CA ARG A 260 -21.54 -72.71 6.64
C ARG A 260 -20.32 -71.85 6.91
#